data_AF-A0A2G2X4N7-F1
#
_entry.id   AF-A0A2G2X4N7-F1
#
_cell.length_a   1.000
_cell.length_b   1.000
_cell.length_c   1.000
_cell.angle_alpha   90.00
_cell.angle_beta   90.00
_cell.angle_gamma   90.00
#
_symmetry.space_group_name_H-M   'P 1'
#
loop_
_entity.id
_entity.type
_entity.pdbx_description
1 polymer ?
#
loop_
_entity_poly.entity_id
_entity_poly.type
_entity_poly.pdbx_seq_one_letter_code
_entity_poly.pdbx_strand_id
1 'polypeptide(L)'
;MLKLWKQDEELISEFCSKTGVEKYDLKHCNALKKIELLNLQKIKSVSIFISHNQCVKIQASTLEHLAYFGDSKESTVLDVVECRNLKSLELSHVKISEVMEPFISGSEFLESLTLDRVSKGLGRFNICEKQLLKDLKIKECKGIGEIDAPNSVSLEYTTNQIPEQFKCCVVL
;
A
#
# COMPACT_ATOMS: atom_id res chain seq x y z
N MET A 1 -5.28 19.94 1.92
CA MET A 1 -5.40 18.92 0.86
C MET A 1 -5.04 19.59 -0.46
N LEU A 2 -3.84 19.33 -0.98
CA LEU A 2 -3.38 19.90 -2.26
C LEU A 2 -3.76 18.94 -3.39
N LYS A 3 -4.52 19.43 -4.37
CA LYS A 3 -4.85 18.71 -5.61
C LYS A 3 -3.95 19.27 -6.70
N LEU A 4 -2.96 18.51 -7.15
CA LEU A 4 -2.06 18.94 -8.22
C LEU A 4 -2.72 18.64 -9.58
N TRP A 5 -2.92 19.68 -10.39
CA TRP A 5 -3.35 19.58 -11.79
C TRP A 5 -2.17 20.04 -12.64
N LYS A 6 -1.46 19.06 -13.22
CA LYS A 6 -0.47 19.11 -14.30
C LYS A 6 0.37 20.41 -14.46
N GLN A 7 1.66 20.29 -14.18
CA GLN A 7 2.75 20.67 -15.08
C GLN A 7 4.01 19.94 -14.60
N ASP A 8 4.70 19.30 -15.55
CA ASP A 8 6.02 18.65 -15.52
C ASP A 8 6.35 17.63 -14.40
N GLU A 9 6.81 16.44 -14.81
CA GLU A 9 7.19 15.33 -13.93
C GLU A 9 8.27 15.72 -12.89
N GLU A 10 9.08 16.74 -13.21
CA GLU A 10 10.13 17.31 -12.34
C GLU A 10 9.56 18.20 -11.22
N LEU A 11 8.35 18.74 -11.37
CA LEU A 11 7.76 19.70 -10.44
C LEU A 11 7.10 19.03 -9.23
N ILE A 12 6.69 17.75 -9.28
CA ILE A 12 5.94 17.13 -8.17
C ILE A 12 6.85 16.92 -6.95
N SER A 13 8.04 16.34 -7.09
CA SER A 13 8.96 16.13 -5.97
C SER A 13 9.46 17.46 -5.39
N GLU A 14 9.78 18.42 -6.25
CA GLU A 14 10.24 19.75 -5.82
C GLU A 14 9.12 20.53 -5.12
N PHE A 15 7.89 20.46 -5.63
CA PHE A 15 6.72 21.05 -4.99
C PHE A 15 6.41 20.37 -3.65
N CYS A 16 6.49 19.04 -3.60
CA CYS A 16 6.16 18.31 -2.40
C CYS A 16 7.17 18.52 -1.27
N SER A 17 8.45 18.72 -1.59
CA SER A 17 9.51 18.97 -0.60
C SER A 17 9.46 20.40 -0.01
N LYS A 18 8.95 21.38 -0.76
CA LYS A 18 8.85 22.79 -0.31
C LYS A 18 7.60 23.09 0.52
N THR A 19 6.64 22.18 0.56
CA THR A 19 5.34 22.43 1.21
C THR A 19 5.27 21.69 2.55
N GLY A 20 4.81 22.37 3.60
CA GLY A 20 4.59 21.78 4.94
C GLY A 20 3.40 20.83 5.00
N VAL A 21 3.13 20.09 3.91
CA VAL A 21 1.93 19.31 3.71
C VAL A 21 2.10 17.92 4.30
N GLU A 22 1.19 17.56 5.19
CA GLU A 22 1.18 16.25 5.84
C GLU A 22 0.34 15.19 5.10
N LYS A 23 -0.39 15.59 4.05
CA LYS A 23 -1.25 14.68 3.27
C LYS A 23 -1.29 15.01 1.78
N TYR A 24 -1.03 13.99 0.94
CA TYR A 24 -1.25 14.02 -0.50
C TYR A 24 -2.37 13.08 -0.92
N ASP A 25 -3.25 13.58 -1.79
CA ASP A 25 -4.25 12.76 -2.48
C ASP A 25 -4.06 12.98 -3.99
N LEU A 26 -3.32 12.06 -4.63
CA LEU A 26 -3.01 12.06 -6.06
C LEU A 26 -4.08 11.27 -6.80
N LYS A 27 -4.92 11.96 -7.56
CA LYS A 27 -6.03 11.35 -8.32
C LYS A 27 -5.94 11.74 -9.78
N HIS A 28 -6.28 10.79 -10.66
CA HIS A 28 -6.36 11.02 -12.12
C HIS A 28 -5.07 11.56 -12.72
N CYS A 29 -3.92 11.02 -12.29
CA CYS A 29 -2.60 11.36 -12.80
C CYS A 29 -2.33 10.78 -14.20
N ASN A 30 -3.33 10.76 -15.09
CA ASN A 30 -3.39 9.98 -16.33
C ASN A 30 -2.32 10.39 -17.36
N ALA A 31 -1.78 11.59 -17.23
CA ALA A 31 -0.75 12.09 -18.12
C ALA A 31 0.68 11.79 -17.65
N LEU A 32 0.87 11.36 -16.40
CA LEU A 32 2.19 11.10 -15.84
C LEU A 32 2.59 9.65 -16.16
N LYS A 33 3.82 9.42 -16.61
CA LYS A 33 4.35 8.06 -16.74
C LYS A 33 5.01 7.61 -15.44
N LYS A 34 5.51 8.58 -14.67
CA LYS A 34 6.26 8.37 -13.44
C LYS A 34 5.78 9.33 -12.35
N ILE A 35 5.70 8.85 -11.12
CA ILE A 35 5.41 9.65 -9.92
C ILE A 35 6.51 9.37 -8.90
N GLU A 36 7.23 10.40 -8.47
CA GLU A 36 8.25 10.28 -7.43
C GLU A 36 7.96 11.24 -6.27
N LEU A 37 7.77 10.66 -5.09
CA LEU A 37 7.56 11.38 -3.83
C LEU A 37 8.80 11.13 -2.96
N LEU A 38 9.81 11.97 -3.11
CA LEU A 38 11.12 11.79 -2.49
C LEU A 38 11.38 12.82 -1.39
N ASN A 39 12.12 12.43 -0.36
CA ASN A 39 12.65 13.30 0.70
C ASN A 39 11.59 14.14 1.42
N LEU A 40 10.37 13.63 1.54
CA LEU A 40 9.26 14.33 2.18
C LEU A 40 9.36 14.23 3.71
N GLN A 41 9.79 15.31 4.36
CA GLN A 41 10.11 15.32 5.80
C GLN A 41 8.91 15.43 6.75
N LYS A 42 7.72 15.76 6.24
CA LYS A 42 6.51 15.98 7.07
C LYS A 42 5.30 15.18 6.61
N ILE A 43 5.44 14.37 5.56
CA ILE A 43 4.31 13.65 4.98
C ILE A 43 3.89 12.53 5.93
N LYS A 44 2.61 12.45 6.28
CA LYS A 44 2.04 11.37 7.09
C LYS A 44 1.13 10.47 6.28
N SER A 45 0.49 11.01 5.24
CA SER A 45 -0.49 10.27 4.47
C SER A 45 -0.35 10.52 2.97
N VAL A 46 -0.37 9.45 2.19
CA VAL A 46 -0.36 9.49 0.72
C VAL A 46 -1.45 8.55 0.21
N SER A 47 -2.35 9.08 -0.61
CA SER A 47 -3.30 8.29 -1.40
C SER A 47 -3.01 8.49 -2.89
N ILE A 48 -2.90 7.41 -3.66
CA ILE A 48 -2.60 7.46 -5.09
C ILE A 48 -3.61 6.61 -5.85
N PHE A 49 -4.24 7.21 -6.85
CA PHE A 49 -5.16 6.55 -7.78
C PHE A 49 -4.58 6.66 -9.18
N ILE A 50 -4.13 5.53 -9.71
CA ILE A 50 -3.59 5.42 -11.06
C ILE A 50 -4.62 4.72 -11.97
N SER A 51 -4.61 5.06 -13.24
CA SER A 51 -5.56 4.51 -14.22
C SER A 51 -4.90 3.94 -15.48
N HIS A 52 -3.58 3.82 -15.47
CA HIS A 52 -2.77 3.25 -16.54
C HIS A 52 -1.41 2.81 -15.98
N ASN A 53 -0.55 2.22 -16.82
CA ASN A 53 0.81 1.85 -16.45
C ASN A 53 1.61 3.07 -15.97
N GLN A 54 1.82 3.17 -14.66
CA GLN A 54 2.63 4.19 -14.01
C GLN A 54 3.62 3.54 -13.06
N CYS A 55 4.85 4.07 -13.05
CA CYS A 55 5.84 3.75 -12.04
C CYS A 55 5.74 4.77 -10.91
N VAL A 56 5.53 4.28 -9.69
CA VAL A 56 5.40 5.13 -8.50
C VAL A 56 6.51 4.79 -7.53
N LYS A 57 7.31 5.80 -7.17
CA LYS A 57 8.34 5.70 -6.15
C LYS A 57 8.02 6.61 -4.97
N ILE A 58 7.99 6.04 -3.77
CA ILE A 58 7.79 6.80 -2.53
C ILE A 58 8.97 6.56 -1.60
N GLN A 59 9.60 7.63 -1.16
CA GLN A 59 10.63 7.62 -0.14
C GLN A 59 10.28 8.65 0.94
N ALA A 60 9.70 8.15 2.03
CA ALA A 60 9.18 8.98 3.12
C ALA A 60 9.22 8.24 4.46
N SER A 61 10.18 8.60 5.30
CA SER A 61 10.35 8.00 6.63
C SER A 61 9.24 8.36 7.62
N THR A 62 8.59 9.51 7.44
CA THR A 62 7.48 9.97 8.29
C THR A 62 6.13 9.41 7.87
N LEU A 63 6.06 8.62 6.79
CA LEU A 63 4.79 8.14 6.24
C LEU A 63 4.14 7.14 7.20
N GLU A 64 2.91 7.44 7.60
CA GLU A 64 2.11 6.60 8.49
C GLU A 64 0.98 5.88 7.74
N HIS A 65 0.47 6.47 6.66
CA HIS A 65 -0.66 5.94 5.90
C HIS A 65 -0.40 5.96 4.40
N LEU A 66 -0.49 4.81 3.75
CA LEU A 66 -0.40 4.67 2.30
C LEU A 66 -1.64 3.97 1.76
N ALA A 67 -2.31 4.61 0.81
CA ALA A 67 -3.37 3.99 0.03
C ALA A 67 -3.01 4.06 -1.46
N TYR A 68 -2.98 2.92 -2.14
CA TYR A 68 -2.59 2.81 -3.54
C TYR A 68 -3.62 1.99 -4.32
N PHE A 69 -4.26 2.64 -5.28
CA PHE A 69 -5.32 2.09 -6.11
C PHE A 69 -4.81 2.02 -7.55
N GLY A 70 -4.53 0.79 -7.98
CA GLY A 70 -4.06 0.44 -9.31
C GLY A 70 -5.17 0.34 -10.36
N ASP A 71 -4.77 -0.07 -11.56
CA ASP A 71 -5.68 -0.60 -12.57
C ASP A 71 -5.37 -2.09 -12.79
N SER A 72 -6.37 -2.94 -12.51
CA SER A 72 -6.25 -4.41 -12.63
C SER A 72 -5.92 -4.92 -14.04
N LYS A 73 -6.15 -4.12 -15.08
CA LYS A 73 -5.83 -4.49 -16.47
C LYS A 73 -4.36 -4.28 -16.80
N GLU A 74 -3.69 -3.42 -16.06
CA GLU A 74 -2.37 -2.90 -16.39
C GLU A 74 -1.33 -3.36 -15.36
N SER A 75 -0.04 -3.28 -15.70
CA SER A 75 1.05 -3.61 -14.78
C SER A 75 1.55 -2.35 -14.11
N THR A 76 1.24 -2.20 -12.83
CA THR A 76 1.66 -1.05 -12.04
C THR A 76 2.86 -1.43 -11.20
N VAL A 77 3.88 -0.57 -11.18
CA VAL A 77 5.10 -0.80 -10.39
C VAL A 77 5.10 0.21 -9.26
N LEU A 78 4.96 -0.28 -8.03
CA LEU A 78 5.03 0.50 -6.82
C LEU A 78 6.34 0.14 -6.10
N ASP A 79 7.28 1.08 -6.09
CA ASP A 79 8.51 1.01 -5.32
C ASP A 79 8.37 1.91 -4.09
N VAL A 80 8.46 1.33 -2.90
CA VAL A 80 8.41 2.11 -1.67
C VAL A 80 9.60 1.77 -0.80
N VAL A 81 10.30 2.82 -0.43
CA VAL A 81 11.57 2.78 0.25
C VAL A 81 11.43 3.59 1.54
N GLU A 82 12.00 3.07 2.64
CA GLU A 82 12.11 3.78 3.92
C GLU A 82 10.81 4.11 4.68
N CYS A 83 9.65 3.52 4.35
CA CYS A 83 8.39 3.74 5.10
C CYS A 83 8.30 2.94 6.41
N ARG A 84 9.25 3.14 7.33
CA ARG A 84 9.38 2.38 8.59
C ARG A 84 8.31 2.68 9.64
N ASN A 85 7.62 3.82 9.53
CA ASN A 85 6.60 4.27 10.48
C ASN A 85 5.17 3.99 9.98
N LEU A 86 5.02 3.13 8.99
CA LEU A 86 3.74 2.85 8.35
C LEU A 86 2.81 2.13 9.33
N LYS A 87 1.66 2.76 9.62
CA LYS A 87 0.58 2.25 10.47
C LYS A 87 -0.56 1.65 9.66
N SER A 88 -0.79 2.15 8.46
CA SER A 88 -1.85 1.66 7.58
C SER A 88 -1.40 1.54 6.14
N LEU A 89 -1.70 0.39 5.53
CA LEU A 89 -1.50 0.11 4.13
C LEU A 89 -2.78 -0.37 3.47
N GLU A 90 -3.18 0.28 2.39
CA GLU A 90 -4.28 -0.15 1.53
C GLU A 90 -3.78 -0.30 0.10
N LEU A 91 -3.92 -1.51 -0.45
CA LEU A 91 -3.57 -1.84 -1.82
C LEU A 91 -4.81 -2.38 -2.53
N SER A 92 -5.24 -1.72 -3.60
CA SER A 92 -6.35 -2.16 -4.42
C SER A 92 -5.95 -2.27 -5.90
N HIS A 93 -6.34 -3.34 -6.59
CA HIS A 93 -6.04 -3.57 -8.01
C HIS A 93 -4.53 -3.57 -8.35
N VAL A 94 -3.68 -4.13 -7.46
CA VAL A 94 -2.22 -4.17 -7.62
C VAL A 94 -1.72 -5.58 -7.95
N LYS A 95 -0.57 -5.69 -8.64
CA LYS A 95 0.21 -6.93 -8.79
C LYS A 95 1.30 -6.98 -7.70
N ILE A 96 1.21 -7.97 -6.81
CA ILE A 96 1.96 -7.96 -5.54
C ILE A 96 3.35 -8.63 -5.59
N SER A 97 3.77 -9.25 -6.70
CA SER A 97 4.85 -10.25 -6.72
C SER A 97 6.25 -9.82 -6.22
N GLU A 98 6.53 -8.53 -6.02
CA GLU A 98 7.80 -8.01 -5.46
C GLU A 98 7.60 -6.88 -4.43
N VAL A 99 6.34 -6.45 -4.26
CA VAL A 99 6.01 -5.17 -3.62
C VAL A 99 5.73 -5.38 -2.13
N MET A 100 5.23 -6.56 -1.71
CA MET A 100 4.70 -6.75 -0.35
C MET A 100 5.74 -6.90 0.76
N GLU A 101 6.82 -7.65 0.51
CA GLU A 101 7.80 -7.99 1.54
C GLU A 101 8.39 -6.74 2.20
N PRO A 102 8.84 -5.70 1.46
CA PRO A 102 9.38 -4.49 2.07
C PRO A 102 8.40 -3.71 2.98
N PHE A 103 7.09 -3.73 2.72
CA PHE A 103 6.12 -3.06 3.59
C PHE A 103 5.80 -3.85 4.84
N ILE A 104 5.61 -5.16 4.67
CA ILE A 104 5.22 -6.05 5.77
C ILE A 104 6.43 -6.35 6.66
N SER A 105 7.64 -6.51 6.13
CA SER A 105 8.82 -6.67 6.99
C SER A 105 9.41 -5.34 7.48
N GLY A 106 9.11 -4.23 6.80
CA GLY A 106 9.79 -2.94 7.01
C GLY A 106 9.23 -2.05 8.12
N SER A 107 8.00 -2.32 8.59
CA SER A 107 7.36 -1.52 9.66
C SER A 107 6.88 -2.41 10.81
N GLU A 108 7.39 -2.13 12.02
CA GLU A 108 6.90 -2.76 13.26
C GLU A 108 5.57 -2.14 13.73
N PHE A 109 5.16 -1.01 13.16
CA PHE A 109 3.99 -0.24 13.58
C PHE A 109 2.74 -0.48 12.74
N LEU A 110 2.77 -1.42 11.78
CA LEU A 110 1.62 -1.66 10.91
C LEU A 110 0.44 -2.21 11.73
N GLU A 111 -0.62 -1.41 11.86
CA GLU A 111 -1.84 -1.73 12.62
C GLU A 111 -2.98 -2.19 11.71
N SER A 112 -3.02 -1.71 10.48
CA SER A 112 -4.10 -1.98 9.53
C SER A 112 -3.58 -2.30 8.14
N LEU A 113 -4.07 -3.39 7.56
CA LEU A 113 -3.74 -3.81 6.20
C LEU A 113 -5.02 -4.16 5.43
N THR A 114 -5.20 -3.52 4.28
CA THR A 114 -6.27 -3.81 3.34
C THR A 114 -5.69 -4.22 2.00
N LEU A 115 -6.09 -5.40 1.53
CA LEU A 115 -5.77 -5.95 0.22
C LEU A 115 -7.07 -6.18 -0.54
N ASP A 116 -7.22 -5.52 -1.69
CA ASP A 116 -8.42 -5.58 -2.50
C ASP A 116 -8.09 -5.87 -3.98
N ARG A 117 -8.71 -6.90 -4.56
CA ARG A 117 -8.51 -7.29 -5.97
C ARG A 117 -7.04 -7.41 -6.39
N VAL A 118 -6.19 -7.91 -5.50
CA VAL A 118 -4.79 -8.20 -5.80
C VAL A 118 -4.70 -9.42 -6.72
N SER A 119 -3.98 -9.29 -7.82
CA SER A 119 -4.15 -10.16 -9.00
C SER A 119 -3.14 -11.31 -9.14
N LYS A 120 -2.05 -11.37 -8.37
CA LYS A 120 -1.04 -12.44 -8.49
C LYS A 120 -0.72 -13.05 -7.13
N GLY A 121 -0.69 -14.39 -7.11
CA GLY A 121 -0.68 -15.27 -5.94
C GLY A 121 0.02 -14.69 -4.73
N LEU A 122 -0.80 -14.26 -3.76
CA LEU A 122 -0.37 -13.93 -2.40
C LEU A 122 0.47 -15.05 -1.79
N GLY A 123 0.26 -16.31 -2.23
CA GLY A 123 1.07 -17.44 -1.83
C GLY A 123 1.03 -17.60 -0.32
N ARG A 124 2.19 -17.71 0.31
CA ARG A 124 2.31 -17.60 1.76
C ARG A 124 2.37 -16.15 2.17
N PHE A 125 1.39 -15.75 2.94
CA PHE A 125 1.21 -14.43 3.48
C PHE A 125 1.53 -14.47 4.98
N ASN A 126 2.75 -14.06 5.34
CA ASN A 126 3.21 -14.04 6.72
C ASN A 126 3.35 -12.60 7.20
N ILE A 127 2.53 -12.22 8.17
CA ILE A 127 2.70 -10.99 8.94
C ILE A 127 3.58 -11.32 10.13
N CYS A 128 4.67 -10.58 10.29
CA CYS A 128 5.66 -10.87 11.32
C CYS A 128 5.02 -10.70 12.71
N GLU A 129 5.29 -11.63 13.65
CA GLU A 129 4.79 -11.58 15.04
C GLU A 129 5.14 -10.26 15.76
N LYS A 130 6.16 -9.55 15.30
CA LYS A 130 6.56 -8.25 15.84
C LYS A 130 5.62 -7.11 15.46
N GLN A 131 4.75 -7.30 14.48
CA GLN A 131 3.88 -6.24 13.98
C GLN A 131 2.62 -6.11 14.83
N LEU A 132 2.22 -4.87 15.07
CA LEU A 132 1.02 -4.50 15.83
C LEU A 132 -0.28 -4.66 15.03
N LEU A 133 -0.32 -5.54 14.04
CA LEU A 133 -1.46 -5.63 13.12
C LEU A 133 -2.71 -6.06 13.88
N LYS A 134 -3.72 -5.19 13.88
CA LYS A 134 -5.02 -5.40 14.52
C LYS A 134 -6.11 -5.70 13.51
N ASP A 135 -6.08 -4.99 12.38
CA ASP A 135 -7.10 -5.03 11.33
C ASP A 135 -6.53 -5.61 10.04
N LEU A 136 -7.05 -6.77 9.62
CA LEU A 136 -6.73 -7.39 8.34
C LEU A 136 -7.98 -7.45 7.46
N LYS A 137 -7.89 -6.89 6.25
CA LYS A 137 -8.96 -6.95 5.25
C LYS A 137 -8.44 -7.52 3.96
N ILE A 138 -9.06 -8.60 3.49
CA ILE A 138 -8.71 -9.27 2.23
C ILE A 138 -9.97 -9.44 1.40
N LYS A 139 -10.01 -8.79 0.23
CA LYS A 139 -11.17 -8.70 -0.65
C LYS A 139 -10.81 -9.08 -2.06
N GLU A 140 -11.59 -9.99 -2.65
CA GLU A 140 -11.52 -10.37 -4.08
C GLU A 140 -10.10 -10.71 -4.59
N CYS A 141 -9.22 -11.16 -3.69
CA CYS A 141 -7.85 -11.53 -3.98
C CYS A 141 -7.77 -12.98 -4.49
N LYS A 142 -6.76 -13.27 -5.33
CA LYS A 142 -6.55 -14.59 -5.95
C LYS A 142 -5.20 -15.20 -5.56
N GLY A 143 -5.14 -16.53 -5.53
CA GLY A 143 -3.93 -17.31 -5.26
C GLY A 143 -3.44 -17.15 -3.83
N ILE A 144 -4.36 -17.14 -2.88
CA ILE A 144 -4.06 -17.10 -1.44
C ILE A 144 -3.74 -18.52 -0.99
N GLY A 145 -2.55 -18.73 -0.42
CA GLY A 145 -2.13 -20.01 0.14
C GLY A 145 -2.38 -20.04 1.66
N GLU A 146 -1.40 -19.60 2.44
CA GLU A 146 -1.45 -19.58 3.91
C GLU A 146 -1.49 -18.12 4.40
N ILE A 147 -2.31 -17.84 5.41
CA ILE A 147 -2.36 -16.54 6.08
C ILE A 147 -1.95 -16.73 7.54
N ASP A 148 -0.84 -16.10 7.93
CA ASP A 148 -0.36 -16.03 9.31
C ASP A 148 -0.36 -14.57 9.77
N ALA A 149 -1.31 -14.20 10.61
CA ALA A 149 -1.47 -12.87 11.19
C ALA A 149 -1.87 -12.98 12.67
N PRO A 150 -0.93 -13.44 13.54
CA PRO A 150 -1.24 -13.91 14.87
C PRO A 150 -1.78 -12.80 15.79
N ASN A 151 -1.36 -11.55 15.59
CA ASN A 151 -1.83 -10.43 16.41
C ASN A 151 -3.16 -9.79 15.94
N SER A 152 -3.68 -10.23 14.78
CA SER A 152 -4.90 -9.66 14.20
C SER A 152 -6.12 -10.00 15.06
N VAL A 153 -6.82 -8.96 15.51
CA VAL A 153 -8.06 -9.08 16.32
C VAL A 153 -9.32 -8.95 15.46
N SER A 154 -9.18 -8.37 14.27
CA SER A 154 -10.26 -8.07 13.34
C SER A 154 -9.89 -8.62 11.96
N LEU A 155 -10.85 -9.31 11.34
CA LEU A 155 -10.70 -9.89 10.01
C LEU A 155 -11.94 -9.61 9.16
N GLU A 156 -11.75 -8.98 8.01
CA GLU A 156 -12.73 -8.90 6.93
C GLU A 156 -12.24 -9.71 5.74
N TYR A 157 -12.86 -10.86 5.46
CA TYR A 157 -12.45 -11.76 4.38
C TYR A 157 -13.59 -11.99 3.39
N THR A 158 -13.48 -11.38 2.21
CA THR A 158 -14.50 -11.41 1.16
C THR A 158 -13.87 -11.86 -0.15
N THR A 159 -13.62 -13.15 -0.32
CA THR A 159 -13.13 -13.73 -1.58
C THR A 159 -13.77 -15.09 -1.82
N ASN A 160 -13.73 -15.52 -3.08
CA ASN A 160 -14.28 -16.80 -3.53
C ASN A 160 -13.29 -17.97 -3.30
N GLN A 161 -12.11 -17.70 -2.74
CA GLN A 161 -11.08 -18.70 -2.45
C GLN A 161 -10.91 -18.89 -0.95
N ILE A 162 -10.75 -20.13 -0.51
CA ILE A 162 -10.47 -20.46 0.90
C ILE A 162 -8.96 -20.71 1.04
N PRO A 163 -8.25 -20.07 1.99
CA PRO A 163 -6.84 -20.32 2.23
C PRO A 163 -6.63 -21.75 2.76
N GLU A 164 -5.48 -22.35 2.47
CA GLU A 164 -5.12 -23.67 2.98
C GLU A 164 -4.95 -23.66 4.51
N GLN A 165 -4.46 -22.54 5.05
CA GLN A 165 -4.33 -22.33 6.50
C GLN A 165 -4.63 -20.88 6.86
N PHE A 166 -5.26 -20.71 8.03
CA PHE A 166 -5.58 -19.42 8.61
C PHE A 166 -5.15 -19.41 10.08
N LYS A 167 -4.22 -18.51 10.45
CA LYS A 167 -3.77 -18.30 11.83
C LYS A 167 -3.95 -16.83 12.21
N CYS A 168 -5.03 -16.54 12.91
CA CYS A 168 -5.29 -15.23 13.49
C CYS A 168 -5.89 -15.39 14.90
N CYS A 169 -5.73 -14.39 15.75
CA CYS A 169 -6.37 -14.33 17.07
C CYS A 169 -7.86 -13.93 17.03
N VAL A 170 -8.57 -14.22 15.93
CA VAL A 170 -9.99 -13.89 15.82
C VAL A 170 -10.79 -14.80 16.76
N VAL A 171 -11.32 -14.23 17.84
CA VAL A 171 -12.32 -14.90 18.67
C VAL A 171 -13.65 -14.81 17.93
N LEU A 172 -14.09 -15.93 17.35
CA LEU A 172 -15.39 -16.09 16.70
C LEU A 172 -16.54 -16.07 17.71
#